data_AF-A0A0U1D881-F1
#
_entry.id   AF-A0A0U1D881-F1
#
_cell.length_a   1.000
_cell.length_b   1.000
_cell.length_c   1.000
_cell.angle_alpha   90.00
_cell.angle_beta   90.00
_cell.angle_gamma   90.00
#
_symmetry.space_group_name_H-M   'P 1'
#
loop_
_entity.id
_entity.type
_entity.pdbx_description
1 polymer ?
#
loop_
_entity_poly.entity_id
_entity_poly.type
_entity_poly.pdbx_seq_one_letter_code
_entity_poly.pdbx_strand_id
1 'polypeptide(L)'
;MGSGPPTGVVITAPAAELLARLQDRHGPVMFHQSGGCCDGSSPMCFPRGDFLVGDRDVLLGVLDVGDGVPVWISGPQYETWKHTQLVIDVVPGRGGGFSLEAPEGLRFLSRGRVFTDDEQAELRRAPVITGADYERGERPAARGEVVADAAFRTGAPRGRPQ
;
A
#
# COMPACT_ATOMS: atom_id res chain seq x y z
N MET A 1 -18.21 16.00 10.60
CA MET A 1 -16.87 16.61 10.54
C MET A 1 -16.02 15.62 9.78
N GLY A 2 -15.78 15.91 8.49
CA GLY A 2 -15.27 14.93 7.53
C GLY A 2 -13.87 14.47 7.89
N SER A 3 -13.68 13.15 7.90
CA SER A 3 -12.36 12.52 7.80
C SER A 3 -11.58 13.17 6.65
N GLY A 4 -10.27 13.32 6.80
CA GLY A 4 -9.41 13.75 5.68
C GLY A 4 -9.51 12.79 4.48
N PRO A 5 -8.85 13.14 3.35
CA PRO A 5 -8.87 12.30 2.16
C PRO A 5 -8.46 10.86 2.52
N PRO A 6 -9.06 9.84 1.88
CA PRO A 6 -8.72 8.46 2.16
C PRO A 6 -7.26 8.21 1.81
N THR A 7 -6.61 7.31 2.54
CA THR A 7 -5.25 6.90 2.20
C THR A 7 -5.24 6.00 0.97
N GLY A 8 -4.15 6.07 0.20
CA GLY A 8 -3.92 5.21 -0.97
C GLY A 8 -3.70 3.73 -0.62
N VAL A 9 -3.45 3.43 0.66
CA VAL A 9 -3.20 2.08 1.15
C VAL A 9 -3.80 1.85 2.54
N VAL A 10 -4.26 0.62 2.78
CA VAL A 10 -4.66 0.05 4.08
C VAL A 10 -4.09 -1.36 4.22
N ILE A 11 -4.14 -1.94 5.41
CA ILE A 11 -3.62 -3.29 5.70
C ILE A 11 -4.63 -4.13 6.48
N THR A 12 -4.74 -5.43 6.20
CA THR A 12 -5.59 -6.33 6.98
C THR A 12 -4.98 -6.63 8.35
N ALA A 13 -5.82 -6.95 9.35
CA ALA A 13 -5.32 -7.31 10.69
C ALA A 13 -4.29 -8.46 10.67
N PRO A 14 -4.48 -9.59 9.95
CA PRO A 14 -3.48 -10.64 9.87
C PRO A 14 -2.14 -10.18 9.24
N ALA A 15 -2.21 -9.29 8.24
CA ALA A 15 -1.02 -8.74 7.61
C ALA A 15 -0.29 -7.76 8.55
N ALA A 16 -1.03 -6.96 9.32
CA ALA A 16 -0.47 -6.07 10.33
C ALA A 16 0.24 -6.84 11.46
N GLU A 17 -0.32 -7.96 11.91
CA GLU A 17 0.34 -8.83 12.90
C GLU A 17 1.65 -9.41 12.39
N LEU A 18 1.69 -9.88 11.14
CA LEU A 18 2.94 -10.33 10.52
C LEU A 18 3.94 -9.17 10.42
N LEU A 19 3.48 -7.99 9.99
CA LEU A 19 4.33 -6.82 9.83
C LEU A 19 4.97 -6.39 11.14
N ALA A 20 4.22 -6.40 12.25
CA ALA A 20 4.74 -6.13 13.58
C ALA A 20 5.84 -7.12 13.99
N ARG A 21 5.65 -8.43 13.74
CA ARG A 21 6.70 -9.44 14.00
C ARG A 21 7.94 -9.23 13.15
N LEU A 22 7.79 -8.76 11.91
CA LEU A 22 8.92 -8.43 11.05
C LEU A 22 9.65 -7.19 11.58
N GLN A 23 8.93 -6.18 12.06
CA GLN A 23 9.52 -5.00 12.69
C GLN A 23 10.31 -5.36 13.95
N ASP A 24 9.78 -6.23 14.81
CA ASP A 24 10.48 -6.67 16.02
C ASP A 24 11.83 -7.36 15.73
N ARG A 25 11.93 -8.05 14.59
CA ARG A 25 13.13 -8.81 14.20
C ARG A 25 14.11 -8.01 13.36
N HIS A 26 13.62 -7.13 12.50
CA HIS A 26 14.43 -6.47 11.48
C HIS A 26 14.54 -4.95 11.68
N GLY A 27 13.84 -4.39 12.69
CA GLY A 27 13.72 -2.95 12.88
C GLY A 27 12.69 -2.33 11.92
N PRO A 28 12.76 -1.00 11.68
CA PRO A 28 11.82 -0.33 10.78
C PRO A 28 11.83 -0.97 9.39
N VAL A 29 10.64 -1.17 8.81
CA VAL A 29 10.45 -1.76 7.49
C VAL A 29 9.73 -0.80 6.54
N MET A 30 9.67 -1.16 5.27
CA MET A 30 8.93 -0.46 4.22
C MET A 30 8.37 -1.45 3.20
N PHE A 31 7.36 -1.02 2.46
CA PHE A 31 6.90 -1.73 1.28
C PHE A 31 7.25 -1.00 -0.01
N HIS A 32 7.54 -1.77 -1.05
CA HIS A 32 7.47 -1.30 -2.42
C HIS A 32 6.53 -2.20 -3.23
N GLN A 33 5.50 -1.60 -3.83
CA GLN A 33 4.57 -2.26 -4.71
C GLN A 33 5.25 -2.53 -6.05
N SER A 34 5.54 -3.81 -6.31
CA SER A 34 6.18 -4.23 -7.54
C SER A 34 5.17 -4.37 -8.70
N GLY A 35 5.60 -3.98 -9.90
CA GLY A 35 4.87 -4.27 -11.14
C GLY A 35 5.37 -5.61 -11.69
N GLY A 36 4.59 -6.69 -11.52
CA GLY A 36 4.95 -8.02 -11.99
C GLY A 36 4.34 -8.35 -13.35
N CYS A 37 5.15 -8.93 -14.26
CA CYS A 37 4.78 -9.24 -15.65
C CYS A 37 3.91 -10.52 -15.81
N CYS A 38 3.88 -11.45 -14.85
CA CYS A 38 3.17 -12.73 -15.06
C CYS A 38 2.34 -13.33 -13.89
N ASP A 39 2.50 -12.97 -12.62
CA ASP A 39 1.77 -13.63 -11.51
C ASP A 39 1.11 -12.68 -10.49
N GLY A 40 0.86 -11.44 -10.91
CA GLY A 40 0.27 -10.41 -10.04
C GLY A 40 1.32 -9.59 -9.30
N SER A 41 1.04 -8.30 -9.19
CA SER A 41 1.82 -7.35 -8.41
C SER A 41 1.76 -7.75 -6.93
N SER A 42 2.91 -8.03 -6.32
CA SER A 42 2.98 -8.28 -4.87
C SER A 42 3.66 -7.09 -4.19
N PRO A 43 3.13 -6.61 -3.05
CA PRO A 43 3.86 -5.70 -2.19
C PRO A 43 5.04 -6.46 -1.59
N MET A 44 6.26 -5.96 -1.81
CA MET A 44 7.48 -6.54 -1.24
C MET A 44 7.88 -5.75 0.01
N CYS A 45 8.14 -6.46 1.10
CA CYS A 45 8.53 -5.90 2.40
C CYS A 45 10.06 -5.96 2.58
N PHE A 46 10.67 -4.82 2.89
CA PHE A 46 12.11 -4.66 3.06
C PHE A 46 12.44 -3.96 4.39
N PRO A 47 13.64 -4.14 4.96
CA PRO A 47 14.14 -3.21 5.97
C PRO A 47 14.15 -1.78 5.39
N ARG A 48 13.84 -0.79 6.23
CA ARG A 48 13.73 0.60 5.78
C ARG A 48 15.10 1.12 5.36
N GLY A 49 15.22 1.48 4.08
CA GLY A 49 16.46 1.97 3.47
C GLY A 49 17.19 0.95 2.60
N ASP A 50 16.86 -0.34 2.68
CA ASP A 50 17.49 -1.38 1.86
C ASP A 50 16.98 -1.40 0.42
N PHE A 51 15.74 -0.93 0.21
CA PHE A 51 15.22 -0.64 -1.12
C PHE A 51 15.38 0.85 -1.41
N LEU A 52 16.03 1.18 -2.53
CA LEU A 52 16.20 2.57 -2.97
C LEU A 52 14.88 3.11 -3.53
N VAL A 53 14.26 4.03 -2.79
CA VAL A 53 13.11 4.82 -3.27
C VAL A 53 13.65 5.88 -4.23
N GLY A 54 13.19 5.86 -5.48
CA GLY A 54 13.55 6.88 -6.46
C GLY A 54 12.77 8.18 -6.27
N ASP A 55 13.31 9.29 -6.77
CA ASP A 55 12.69 10.61 -6.71
C ASP A 55 11.24 10.66 -7.21
N ARG A 56 10.91 9.79 -8.17
CA ARG A 56 9.58 9.70 -8.82
C ARG A 56 8.71 8.56 -8.29
N ASP A 57 9.19 7.80 -7.31
CA ASP A 57 8.32 6.87 -6.60
C ASP A 57 7.31 7.67 -5.78
N VAL A 58 6.09 7.17 -5.71
CA VAL A 58 4.97 7.84 -5.04
C VAL A 58 4.66 7.10 -3.75
N LEU A 59 4.48 7.85 -2.68
CA LEU A 59 4.01 7.33 -1.40
C LEU A 59 2.49 7.10 -1.49
N LEU A 60 2.05 5.83 -1.45
CA LEU A 60 0.63 5.49 -1.36
C LEU A 60 0.06 5.81 0.02
N GLY A 61 0.90 5.73 1.05
CA GLY A 61 0.58 6.09 2.42
C GLY A 61 1.58 5.51 3.41
N VAL A 62 1.35 5.81 4.68
CA VAL A 62 2.09 5.22 5.81
C VAL A 62 1.09 4.40 6.61
N LEU A 63 1.25 3.07 6.65
CA LEU A 63 0.37 2.18 7.41
C LEU A 63 0.51 2.43 8.91
N ASP A 64 -0.60 2.35 9.64
CA ASP A 64 -0.64 2.53 11.09
C ASP A 64 -0.28 1.23 11.84
N VAL A 65 0.97 0.79 11.65
CA VAL A 65 1.56 -0.38 12.32
C VAL A 65 2.91 0.04 12.91
N GLY A 66 3.03 -0.08 14.24
CA GLY A 66 4.19 0.43 14.99
C GLY A 66 4.37 1.94 14.80
N ASP A 67 5.61 2.37 14.53
CA ASP A 67 5.93 3.79 14.28
C ASP A 67 5.49 4.29 12.89
N GLY A 68 4.90 3.42 12.07
CA GLY A 68 4.42 3.71 10.73
C GLY A 68 5.27 3.08 9.64
N VAL A 69 4.62 2.43 8.66
CA VAL A 69 5.29 1.72 7.57
C VAL A 69 4.97 2.36 6.23
N PRO A 70 5.95 3.01 5.55
CA PRO A 70 5.70 3.65 4.27
C PRO A 70 5.53 2.61 3.16
N VAL A 71 4.56 2.85 2.27
CA VAL A 71 4.28 2.00 1.11
C VAL A 71 4.49 2.82 -0.16
N TRP A 72 5.44 2.37 -0.96
CA TRP A 72 5.87 3.04 -2.19
C TRP A 72 5.37 2.31 -3.42
N ILE A 73 5.22 3.05 -4.51
CA ILE A 73 4.96 2.52 -5.85
C ILE A 73 5.67 3.39 -6.88
N SER A 74 6.14 2.81 -7.99
CA SER A 74 6.76 3.62 -9.04
C SER A 74 5.75 4.59 -9.67
N GLY A 75 6.19 5.80 -10.05
CA GLY A 75 5.34 6.81 -10.71
C GLY A 75 4.47 6.28 -11.89
N PRO A 76 5.01 5.50 -12.85
CA PRO A 76 4.20 4.95 -13.94
C PRO A 76 3.10 3.98 -13.49
N GLN A 77 3.38 3.17 -12.47
CA GLN A 77 2.37 2.31 -11.86
C GLN A 77 1.35 3.15 -11.07
N TYR A 78 1.78 4.17 -10.35
CA TYR A 78 0.86 5.09 -9.66
C TYR A 78 -0.16 5.69 -10.63
N GLU A 79 0.28 6.22 -11.78
CA GLU A 79 -0.65 6.79 -12.77
C GLU A 79 -1.70 5.79 -13.25
N THR A 80 -1.32 4.52 -13.33
CA THR A 80 -2.23 3.43 -13.72
C THR A 80 -3.21 3.08 -12.60
N TRP A 81 -2.78 3.11 -11.33
CA TRP A 81 -3.52 2.56 -10.19
C TRP A 81 -4.08 3.59 -9.21
N LYS A 82 -3.84 4.90 -9.39
CA LYS A 82 -4.22 5.98 -8.46
C LYS A 82 -5.72 6.09 -8.16
N HIS A 83 -6.57 5.45 -8.96
CA HIS A 83 -8.02 5.37 -8.74
C HIS A 83 -8.43 4.17 -7.85
N THR A 84 -7.46 3.42 -7.33
CA THR A 84 -7.64 2.21 -6.54
C THR A 84 -6.90 2.33 -5.21
N GLN A 85 -7.59 2.05 -4.11
CA GLN A 85 -6.97 1.83 -2.80
C GLN A 85 -6.30 0.47 -2.78
N LEU A 86 -5.02 0.46 -2.41
CA LEU A 86 -4.26 -0.75 -2.19
C LEU A 86 -4.62 -1.35 -0.83
N VAL A 87 -4.90 -2.64 -0.78
CA VAL A 87 -5.09 -3.36 0.49
C VAL A 87 -4.03 -4.43 0.58
N ILE A 88 -3.13 -4.27 1.54
CA ILE A 88 -2.09 -5.26 1.83
C ILE A 88 -2.69 -6.34 2.72
N ASP A 89 -2.62 -7.57 2.24
CA ASP A 89 -3.12 -8.76 2.91
C ASP A 89 -2.03 -9.83 2.96
N VAL A 90 -2.25 -10.92 3.70
CA VAL A 90 -1.27 -12.01 3.85
C VAL A 90 -1.94 -13.36 3.66
N VAL A 91 -1.24 -14.27 2.97
CA VAL A 91 -1.67 -15.67 2.80
C VAL A 91 -0.49 -16.62 2.98
N PRO A 92 -0.74 -17.90 3.29
CA PRO A 92 0.27 -18.95 3.16
C PRO A 92 0.82 -19.00 1.73
N GLY A 93 2.13 -19.15 1.60
CA GLY A 93 2.78 -19.26 0.30
C GLY A 93 4.21 -18.76 0.31
N ARG A 94 4.90 -18.97 -0.82
CA ARG A 94 6.25 -18.45 -1.00
C ARG A 94 6.16 -16.96 -1.35
N GLY A 95 6.69 -16.09 -0.48
CA GLY A 95 6.90 -14.68 -0.76
C GLY A 95 7.88 -14.44 -1.92
N GLY A 96 7.99 -13.19 -2.37
CA GLY A 96 9.06 -12.81 -3.29
C GLY A 96 10.42 -13.10 -2.65
N GLY A 97 11.39 -13.61 -3.41
CA GLY A 97 12.67 -14.10 -2.86
C GLY A 97 13.48 -13.08 -2.05
N PHE A 98 13.16 -11.79 -2.15
CA PHE A 98 13.79 -10.70 -1.42
C PHE A 98 12.91 -10.09 -0.32
N SER A 99 11.67 -10.55 -0.17
CA SER A 99 10.71 -10.01 0.80
C SER A 99 10.91 -10.65 2.17
N LEU A 100 10.86 -9.85 3.24
CA LEU A 100 11.20 -10.28 4.61
C LEU A 100 10.35 -11.44 5.15
N GLU A 101 9.11 -11.58 4.70
CA GLU A 101 8.21 -12.66 5.14
C GLU A 101 8.49 -14.00 4.48
N ALA A 102 9.30 -14.04 3.41
CA ALA A 102 9.52 -15.26 2.63
C ALA A 102 9.97 -16.49 3.47
N PRO A 103 10.81 -16.35 4.52
CA PRO A 103 11.18 -17.46 5.40
C PRO A 103 10.03 -17.98 6.31
N GLU A 104 8.95 -17.22 6.47
CA GLU A 104 7.82 -17.58 7.36
C GLU A 104 6.81 -18.54 6.69
N GLY A 105 7.02 -18.88 5.41
CA GLY A 105 6.02 -19.62 4.63
C GLY A 105 4.74 -18.82 4.35
N LEU A 106 4.82 -17.49 4.51
CA LEU A 106 3.77 -16.53 4.21
C LEU A 106 4.20 -15.66 3.02
N ARG A 107 3.23 -15.00 2.39
CA ARG A 107 3.46 -13.95 1.41
C ARG A 107 2.49 -12.80 1.61
N PHE A 108 2.97 -11.57 1.48
CA PHE A 108 2.06 -10.46 1.28
C PHE A 108 1.45 -10.51 -0.12
N LEU A 109 0.24 -10.00 -0.25
CA LEU A 109 -0.44 -9.82 -1.52
C LEU A 109 -1.21 -8.51 -1.52
N SER A 110 -1.34 -7.89 -2.68
CA SER A 110 -2.16 -6.70 -2.84
C SER A 110 -3.53 -7.05 -3.41
N ARG A 111 -4.56 -6.44 -2.83
CA ARG A 111 -5.90 -6.35 -3.42
C ARG A 111 -6.22 -4.89 -3.72
N GLY A 112 -7.17 -4.67 -4.62
CA GLY A 112 -7.58 -3.33 -5.01
C GLY A 112 -9.04 -3.06 -4.69
N ARG A 113 -9.33 -1.88 -4.14
CA ARG A 113 -10.67 -1.31 -4.04
C ARG A 113 -10.74 -0.03 -4.85
N VAL A 114 -11.64 0.04 -5.84
CA VAL A 114 -11.85 1.30 -6.58
C VAL A 114 -12.39 2.36 -5.62
N PHE A 115 -11.77 3.53 -5.61
CA PHE A 115 -12.27 4.67 -4.86
C PHE A 115 -13.61 5.15 -5.44
N THR A 116 -14.53 5.53 -4.56
CA THR A 116 -15.78 6.19 -4.96
C THR A 116 -15.49 7.56 -5.60
N ASP A 117 -16.47 8.14 -6.30
CA ASP A 117 -16.28 9.44 -6.97
C ASP A 117 -15.94 10.56 -5.97
N ASP A 118 -16.55 10.54 -4.78
CA ASP A 118 -16.28 11.48 -3.69
C ASP A 118 -14.85 11.32 -3.17
N GLU A 119 -14.42 10.09 -2.92
CA GLU A 119 -13.05 9.77 -2.48
C GLU A 119 -12.01 10.16 -3.53
N GLN A 120 -12.29 9.93 -4.81
CA GLN A 120 -11.42 10.40 -5.88
C GLN A 120 -11.37 11.93 -5.96
N ALA A 121 -12.49 12.61 -5.68
CA ALA A 121 -12.52 14.07 -5.65
C ALA A 121 -11.69 14.65 -4.50
N GLU A 122 -11.70 13.98 -3.34
CA GLU A 122 -10.84 14.31 -2.20
C GLU A 122 -9.35 14.04 -2.52
N LEU A 123 -9.02 12.88 -3.09
CA LEU A 123 -7.67 12.53 -3.49
C LEU A 123 -7.08 13.49 -4.52
N ARG A 124 -7.88 13.95 -5.50
CA ARG A 124 -7.44 14.96 -6.49
C ARG A 124 -7.07 16.30 -5.87
N ARG A 125 -7.57 16.61 -4.67
CA ARG A 125 -7.24 17.84 -3.92
C ARG A 125 -6.05 17.63 -2.97
N ALA A 126 -5.72 16.39 -2.65
CA ALA A 126 -4.58 16.06 -1.80
C ALA A 126 -3.27 16.12 -2.62
N PRO A 127 -2.17 16.59 -2.02
CA PRO A 127 -0.87 16.54 -2.66
C PRO A 127 -0.41 15.08 -2.81
N VAL A 128 0.20 14.77 -3.96
CA VAL A 128 0.92 13.52 -4.18
C VAL A 128 2.33 13.71 -3.65
N ILE A 129 2.74 12.88 -2.68
CA ILE A 129 4.08 12.92 -2.11
C ILE A 129 4.96 11.95 -2.89
N THR A 130 6.02 12.48 -3.51
CA THR A 130 7.04 11.68 -4.19
C THR A 130 8.21 11.34 -3.26
N GLY A 131 9.12 10.46 -3.71
CA GLY A 131 10.35 10.14 -2.99
C GLY A 131 11.18 11.39 -2.69
N ALA A 132 11.31 12.29 -3.66
CA ALA A 132 12.01 13.56 -3.49
C ALA A 132 11.31 14.48 -2.45
N ASP A 133 9.98 14.50 -2.42
CA ASP A 133 9.21 15.30 -1.46
C ASP A 133 9.37 14.75 -0.03
N TYR A 134 9.32 13.43 0.10
CA TYR A 134 9.48 12.76 1.38
C TYR A 134 10.91 12.93 1.95
N GLU A 135 11.93 12.92 1.09
CA GLU A 135 13.30 13.21 1.51
C GLU A 135 13.44 14.65 2.05
N ARG A 136 12.73 15.62 1.45
CA ARG A 136 12.66 17.01 1.94
C ARG A 136 11.83 17.18 3.22
N GLY A 137 11.22 16.10 3.72
CA GLY A 137 10.48 16.09 4.98
C GLY A 137 8.96 16.13 4.85
N GLU A 138 8.40 16.09 3.63
CA GLU A 138 6.94 16.03 3.45
C GLU A 138 6.38 14.69 3.95
N ARG A 139 5.23 14.73 4.64
CA ARG A 139 4.59 13.57 5.25
C ARG A 139 3.08 13.59 4.98
N PRO A 140 2.42 12.43 4.84
CA PRO A 140 0.98 12.38 4.63
C PRO A 140 0.23 12.85 5.88
N ALA A 141 -0.93 13.48 5.68
CA ALA A 141 -1.76 13.99 6.76
C ALA A 141 -2.47 12.89 7.58
N ALA A 142 -2.59 11.69 7.02
CA ALA A 142 -3.23 10.53 7.64
C ALA A 142 -2.42 9.26 7.40
N ARG A 143 -2.59 8.27 8.30
CA ARG A 143 -2.03 6.94 8.17
C ARG A 143 -3.08 5.95 7.65
N GLY A 144 -2.62 4.94 6.92
CA GLY A 144 -3.45 3.86 6.41
C GLY A 144 -3.85 2.92 7.53
N GLU A 145 -5.15 2.81 7.80
CA GLU A 145 -5.68 2.04 8.92
C GLU A 145 -5.52 0.52 8.76
N VAL A 146 -5.62 -0.17 9.89
CA VAL A 146 -5.78 -1.63 9.94
C VAL A 146 -7.26 -1.96 9.76
N VAL A 147 -7.60 -2.69 8.71
CA VAL A 147 -8.97 -3.10 8.38
C VAL A 147 -9.23 -4.56 8.73
N ALA A 148 -10.49 -4.88 9.07
CA ALA A 148 -10.88 -6.21 9.51
C ALA A 148 -10.82 -7.27 8.40
N ASP A 149 -11.09 -6.89 7.15
CA ASP A 149 -11.06 -7.80 6.00
C ASP A 149 -10.65 -7.04 4.74
N ALA A 150 -10.05 -7.79 3.83
CA ALA A 150 -9.84 -7.48 2.42
C ALA A 150 -11.13 -7.53 1.57
N ALA A 151 -12.25 -7.98 2.12
CA ALA A 151 -13.51 -8.14 1.43
C ALA A 151 -14.10 -6.79 1.00
N PHE A 152 -13.89 -6.43 -0.26
CA PHE A 152 -14.63 -5.36 -0.92
C PHE A 152 -15.73 -5.96 -1.79
N ARG A 153 -16.95 -5.43 -1.61
CA ARG A 153 -18.05 -5.64 -2.55
C ARG A 153 -17.58 -5.11 -3.90
N THR A 154 -17.41 -5.97 -4.90
CA THR A 154 -17.34 -5.54 -6.28
C THR A 154 -18.60 -4.74 -6.57
N GLY A 155 -18.46 -3.42 -6.74
CA GLY A 155 -19.53 -2.64 -7.35
C GLY A 155 -19.78 -3.26 -8.73
N ALA A 156 -20.95 -3.89 -8.90
CA ALA A 156 -21.36 -4.36 -10.21
C ALA A 156 -21.24 -3.20 -11.21
N PRO A 157 -20.72 -3.41 -12.43
CA PRO A 157 -20.73 -2.37 -13.44
C PRO A 157 -22.19 -1.95 -13.65
N ARG A 158 -22.50 -0.67 -13.37
CA ARG A 158 -23.79 -0.11 -13.74
C ARG A 158 -23.93 -0.29 -15.25
N GLY A 159 -24.88 -1.13 -15.66
CA GLY A 159 -25.19 -1.37 -17.06
C GLY A 159 -25.47 -0.04 -17.77
N ARG A 160 -24.88 0.13 -18.95
CA ARG A 160 -25.30 1.20 -19.87
C ARG A 160 -26.70 0.86 -20.37
N PRO A 161 -27.71 1.74 -20.22
CA PRO A 161 -28.94 1.58 -20.97
C PRO A 161 -28.66 1.92 -22.45
N GLN A 162 -29.02 1.00 -23.34
CA GLN A 162 -29.41 1.32 -24.72
C GLN A 162 -30.94 1.30 -24.77
#